data_AF-A0A822AXV5-F1
#
_entry.id   AF-A0A822AXV5-F1
#
_cell.length_a   1.000
_cell.length_b   1.000
_cell.length_c   1.000
_cell.angle_alpha   90.00
_cell.angle_beta   90.00
_cell.angle_gamma   90.00
#
_symmetry.space_group_name_H-M   'P 1'
#
loop_
_entity.id
_entity.type
_entity.pdbx_description
1 polymer ?
#
loop_
_entity_poly.entity_id
_entity_poly.type
_entity_poly.pdbx_seq_one_letter_code
_entity_poly.pdbx_strand_id
1 'polypeptide(L)'
;MAIEMLRSTHERLLKRAKYVTHDLVNTQQSFLDRFLIDIKQFQTDVTDFVEDYDNNGPMIEGLPAQEASDRLTHFESRFNDLWKRYETFLAGEELFGLDKTEYIHLQTIKKQLNYLKRLYGLYNDVINTMEIYYETNWKDFHIDQITNEIQEFQNKMKKLPKGLKTWPAYSELKKKLDNFNECLPLLELLINPAMQSRHWERIEKLAKIHIPHNDSSIFSLKHVMNVPLIKYREDIEDISITAQKERDIESKLFSIEHEWRQREFKFTSFKNRGELLLRGQETSEILSAIDDSNLILAALASNRYNIFFKNQIQKYIADLAICAEILTKWMQVQNLWIYLDMSELNDSIEPIIVEQYPSSIRNFSSQYGSNSSGSYAVRNICKHPEIYPLYGDSTRALVFRTYGPWWINMPSYKEMKKNFKRWENKFTSRDFIDIVYSNLVYSCTSINIYETYNPGTLEVVYVGKDDNNGNITWHRVWKFPEPFSIILRDNREILINN
;
A
#
# COMPACT_ATOMS: atom_id res chain seq x y z
N MET A 1 11.67 -15.36 -104.92
CA MET A 1 11.63 -16.24 -103.73
C MET A 1 10.56 -15.85 -102.70
N ALA A 2 10.64 -14.73 -101.95
CA ALA A 2 9.62 -14.37 -100.97
C ALA A 2 8.22 -14.06 -101.58
N ILE A 3 8.18 -13.38 -102.73
CA ILE A 3 6.93 -13.03 -103.44
C ILE A 3 6.23 -14.28 -104.01
N GLU A 4 6.97 -15.29 -104.46
CA GLU A 4 6.41 -16.55 -104.95
C GLU A 4 5.91 -17.45 -103.81
N MET A 5 6.56 -17.42 -102.64
CA MET A 5 6.03 -18.06 -101.43
C MET A 5 4.72 -17.40 -100.96
N LEU A 6 4.63 -16.07 -101.00
CA LEU A 6 3.40 -15.35 -100.71
C LEU A 6 2.27 -15.67 -101.70
N ARG A 7 2.60 -15.76 -102.99
CA ARG A 7 1.63 -16.14 -104.02
C ARG A 7 1.12 -17.58 -103.85
N SER A 8 2.00 -18.53 -103.57
CA SER A 8 1.61 -19.94 -103.36
C SER A 8 0.83 -20.15 -102.06
N THR A 9 1.15 -19.41 -100.99
CA THR A 9 0.36 -19.43 -99.74
C THR A 9 -1.01 -18.78 -99.92
N HIS A 10 -1.10 -17.67 -100.67
CA HIS A 10 -2.37 -17.04 -101.02
C HIS A 10 -3.25 -17.97 -101.88
N GLU A 11 -2.68 -18.65 -102.87
CA GLU A 11 -3.40 -19.63 -103.69
C GLU A 11 -3.86 -20.85 -102.88
N ARG A 12 -3.05 -21.33 -101.92
CA ARG A 12 -3.46 -22.38 -100.97
C ARG A 12 -4.59 -21.91 -100.06
N LEU A 13 -4.53 -20.68 -99.55
CA LEU A 13 -5.58 -20.08 -98.74
C LEU A 13 -6.88 -19.95 -99.53
N LEU A 14 -6.83 -19.49 -100.78
CA LEU A 14 -8.00 -19.39 -101.66
C LEU A 14 -8.60 -20.76 -101.97
N LYS A 15 -7.77 -21.77 -102.26
CA LYS A 15 -8.25 -23.15 -102.48
C LYS A 15 -8.88 -23.72 -101.22
N ARG A 16 -8.27 -23.50 -100.06
CA ARG A 16 -8.81 -23.95 -98.76
C ARG A 16 -10.09 -23.20 -98.41
N ALA A 17 -10.16 -21.90 -98.64
CA ALA A 17 -11.37 -21.10 -98.45
C ALA A 17 -12.50 -21.65 -99.33
N LYS A 18 -12.28 -21.83 -100.64
CA LYS A 18 -13.28 -22.40 -101.55
C LYS A 18 -13.74 -23.80 -101.15
N TYR A 19 -12.81 -24.67 -100.75
CA TYR A 19 -13.13 -26.01 -100.26
C TYR A 19 -14.00 -25.95 -99.00
N VAL A 20 -13.59 -25.15 -98.01
CA VAL A 20 -14.32 -24.97 -96.75
C VAL A 20 -15.68 -24.33 -96.99
N THR A 21 -15.82 -23.37 -97.92
CA THR A 21 -17.12 -22.79 -98.28
C THR A 21 -18.05 -23.83 -98.88
N HIS A 22 -17.55 -24.68 -99.79
CA HIS A 22 -18.37 -25.73 -100.40
C HIS A 22 -18.77 -26.81 -99.36
N ASP A 23 -17.85 -27.20 -98.49
CA ASP A 23 -18.11 -28.16 -97.41
C ASP A 23 -19.09 -27.60 -96.36
N LEU A 24 -18.96 -26.32 -96.01
CA LEU A 24 -19.91 -25.61 -95.14
C LEU A 24 -21.30 -25.57 -95.75
N VAL A 25 -21.46 -25.24 -97.03
CA VAL A 25 -22.79 -25.22 -97.68
C VAL A 25 -23.48 -26.59 -97.62
N ASN A 26 -22.72 -27.68 -97.77
CA ASN A 26 -23.27 -29.03 -97.70
C ASN A 26 -23.62 -29.48 -96.27
N THR A 27 -22.87 -29.01 -95.28
CA THR A 27 -23.04 -29.42 -93.87
C THR A 27 -23.90 -28.45 -93.05
N GLN A 28 -24.10 -27.23 -93.53
CA GLN A 28 -24.85 -26.17 -92.83
C GLN A 28 -26.27 -26.62 -92.49
N GLN A 29 -26.96 -27.30 -93.41
CA GLN A 29 -28.34 -27.73 -93.18
C GLN A 29 -28.44 -28.75 -92.02
N SER A 30 -27.53 -29.73 -91.98
CA SER A 30 -27.54 -30.75 -90.91
C SER A 30 -27.11 -30.18 -89.56
N PHE A 31 -26.20 -29.20 -89.54
CA PHE A 31 -25.87 -28.44 -88.34
C PHE A 31 -27.04 -27.60 -87.85
N LEU A 32 -27.78 -26.96 -88.75
CA LEU A 32 -28.95 -26.14 -88.42
C LEU A 32 -30.10 -27.01 -87.86
N ASP A 33 -30.37 -28.16 -88.48
CA ASP A 33 -31.40 -29.10 -87.98
C ASP A 33 -31.06 -29.62 -86.57
N ARG A 34 -29.79 -29.98 -86.33
CA ARG A 34 -29.32 -30.40 -85.01
C ARG A 34 -29.41 -29.25 -84.00
N PHE A 35 -29.01 -28.04 -84.40
CA PHE A 35 -29.07 -26.86 -83.55
C PHE A 35 -30.51 -26.51 -83.12
N LEU A 36 -31.48 -26.66 -84.02
CA LEU A 36 -32.90 -26.46 -83.69
C LEU A 36 -33.43 -27.50 -82.69
N ILE A 37 -32.98 -28.75 -82.77
CA ILE A 37 -33.30 -29.79 -81.78
C ILE A 37 -32.68 -29.42 -80.42
N ASP A 38 -31.42 -29.01 -80.41
CA ASP A 38 -30.70 -28.62 -79.19
C ASP A 38 -31.34 -27.38 -78.53
N ILE A 39 -31.86 -26.41 -79.31
CA ILE A 39 -32.61 -25.26 -78.79
C ILE A 39 -33.91 -25.70 -78.11
N LYS A 40 -34.68 -26.61 -78.73
CA LYS A 40 -35.93 -27.12 -78.12
C LYS A 40 -35.67 -27.87 -76.82
N GLN A 41 -34.61 -28.67 -76.79
CA GLN A 41 -34.19 -29.35 -75.58
C GLN A 41 -33.75 -28.34 -74.51
N PHE A 42 -33.00 -27.31 -74.89
CA PHE A 42 -32.60 -26.24 -73.98
C PHE A 42 -33.80 -25.47 -73.41
N GLN A 43 -34.83 -25.19 -74.22
CA GLN A 43 -36.07 -24.58 -73.74
C GLN A 43 -36.75 -25.43 -72.66
N THR A 44 -36.77 -26.76 -72.85
CA THR A 44 -37.32 -27.70 -71.87
C THR A 44 -36.47 -27.73 -70.59
N ASP A 45 -35.13 -27.78 -70.72
CA ASP A 45 -34.21 -27.71 -69.58
C ASP A 45 -34.40 -26.41 -68.77
N VAL A 46 -34.68 -25.29 -69.44
CA VAL A 46 -34.95 -24.00 -68.80
C VAL A 46 -36.29 -24.00 -68.07
N THR A 47 -37.36 -24.56 -68.66
CA THR A 47 -38.65 -24.67 -67.97
C THR A 47 -38.57 -25.56 -66.74
N ASP A 48 -37.90 -26.71 -66.85
CA ASP A 48 -37.71 -27.64 -65.74
C ASP A 48 -36.91 -26.99 -64.61
N PHE A 49 -35.87 -26.22 -64.95
CA PHE A 49 -35.08 -25.48 -63.96
C PHE A 49 -35.88 -24.38 -63.27
N VAL A 50 -36.75 -23.66 -63.99
CA VAL A 50 -37.60 -22.61 -63.40
C VAL A 50 -38.61 -23.22 -62.44
N GLU A 51 -39.27 -24.31 -62.82
CA GLU A 51 -40.20 -25.03 -61.94
C GLU A 51 -39.52 -25.59 -60.70
N ASP A 52 -38.32 -26.16 -60.84
CA ASP A 52 -37.54 -26.66 -59.71
C ASP A 52 -37.03 -25.52 -58.82
N TYR A 53 -36.69 -24.36 -59.38
CA TYR A 53 -36.31 -23.17 -58.62
C TYR A 53 -37.48 -22.59 -57.81
N ASP A 54 -38.68 -22.56 -58.37
CA ASP A 54 -39.87 -22.05 -57.68
C ASP A 54 -40.33 -22.99 -56.55
N ASN A 55 -40.19 -24.32 -56.73
CA ASN A 55 -40.63 -25.31 -55.77
C ASN A 55 -39.59 -25.70 -54.71
N ASN A 56 -38.31 -25.85 -55.11
CA ASN A 56 -37.22 -26.36 -54.27
C ASN A 56 -36.14 -25.31 -54.00
N GLY A 57 -36.28 -24.10 -54.53
CA GLY A 57 -35.28 -23.05 -54.46
C GLY A 57 -34.95 -22.58 -53.04
N PRO A 58 -33.94 -21.72 -52.92
CA PRO A 58 -33.54 -21.09 -51.66
C PRO A 58 -34.59 -20.10 -51.11
N MET A 59 -35.72 -19.93 -51.80
CA MET A 59 -36.77 -18.94 -51.49
C MET A 59 -37.96 -19.51 -50.71
N ILE A 60 -37.96 -20.81 -50.38
CA ILE A 60 -39.03 -21.43 -49.61
C ILE A 60 -39.06 -20.88 -48.17
N GLU A 61 -40.25 -20.50 -47.71
CA GLU A 61 -40.45 -19.97 -46.37
C GLU A 61 -40.19 -21.03 -45.29
N GLY A 62 -39.43 -20.66 -44.26
CA GLY A 62 -39.18 -21.51 -43.08
C GLY A 62 -37.88 -22.32 -43.10
N LEU A 63 -37.05 -22.22 -44.15
CA LEU A 63 -35.74 -22.88 -44.17
C LEU A 63 -34.74 -22.21 -43.23
N PRO A 64 -33.93 -22.99 -42.49
CA PRO A 64 -32.81 -22.45 -41.75
C PRO A 64 -31.78 -21.85 -42.72
N ALA A 65 -31.17 -20.74 -42.33
CA ALA A 65 -30.35 -19.94 -43.24
C ALA A 65 -29.10 -20.65 -43.78
N GLN A 66 -28.52 -21.61 -43.03
CA GLN A 66 -27.44 -22.48 -43.53
C GLN A 66 -27.94 -23.38 -44.66
N GLU A 67 -29.06 -24.06 -44.48
CA GLU A 67 -29.65 -24.91 -45.52
C GLU A 67 -30.09 -24.09 -46.75
N ALA A 68 -30.61 -22.88 -46.53
CA ALA A 68 -30.93 -21.95 -47.62
C ALA A 68 -29.67 -21.49 -48.38
N SER A 69 -28.55 -21.30 -47.69
CA SER A 69 -27.24 -21.01 -48.31
C SER A 69 -26.73 -22.20 -49.12
N ASP A 70 -26.84 -23.43 -48.60
CA ASP A 70 -26.42 -24.64 -49.32
C ASP A 70 -27.25 -24.85 -50.58
N ARG A 71 -28.58 -24.72 -50.48
CA ARG A 71 -29.48 -24.74 -51.64
C ARG A 71 -29.13 -23.65 -52.65
N LEU A 72 -28.81 -22.44 -52.19
CA LEU A 72 -28.35 -21.37 -53.06
C LEU A 72 -27.09 -21.75 -53.84
N THR A 73 -26.08 -22.33 -53.19
CA THR A 73 -24.86 -22.77 -53.90
C THR A 73 -25.15 -23.84 -54.95
N HIS A 74 -26.05 -24.78 -54.64
CA HIS A 74 -26.47 -25.82 -55.59
C HIS A 74 -27.19 -25.22 -56.81
N PHE A 75 -28.19 -24.36 -56.59
CA PHE A 75 -28.91 -23.70 -57.68
C PHE A 75 -28.04 -22.72 -58.46
N GLU A 76 -27.05 -22.07 -57.82
CA GLU A 76 -26.07 -21.21 -58.49
C GLU A 76 -25.17 -22.02 -59.44
N SER A 77 -24.71 -23.20 -59.03
CA SER A 77 -23.93 -24.08 -59.91
C SER A 77 -24.73 -24.51 -61.14
N ARG A 78 -25.96 -25.01 -60.93
CA ARG A 78 -26.85 -25.41 -62.03
C ARG A 78 -27.19 -24.24 -62.95
N PHE A 79 -27.44 -23.06 -62.38
CA PHE A 79 -27.69 -21.84 -63.14
C PHE A 79 -26.48 -21.45 -63.99
N ASN A 80 -25.26 -21.52 -63.45
CA ASN A 80 -24.04 -21.16 -64.18
C ASN A 80 -23.80 -22.09 -65.39
N ASP A 81 -24.09 -23.38 -65.26
CA ASP A 81 -23.98 -24.33 -66.36
C ASP A 81 -25.04 -24.08 -67.43
N LEU A 82 -26.29 -23.82 -67.03
CA LEU A 82 -27.35 -23.38 -67.94
C LEU A 82 -27.03 -22.04 -68.62
N TRP A 83 -26.42 -21.11 -67.89
CA TRP A 83 -26.05 -19.79 -68.41
C TRP A 83 -24.93 -19.87 -69.45
N LYS A 84 -23.91 -20.72 -69.24
CA LYS A 84 -22.87 -20.98 -70.25
C LYS A 84 -23.47 -21.59 -71.52
N ARG A 85 -24.42 -22.53 -71.37
CA ARG A 85 -25.15 -23.10 -72.51
C ARG A 85 -25.94 -22.02 -73.24
N TYR A 86 -26.66 -21.16 -72.51
CA TYR A 86 -27.37 -20.01 -73.08
C TYR A 86 -26.45 -19.09 -73.90
N GLU A 87 -25.27 -18.72 -73.37
CA GLU A 87 -24.30 -17.89 -74.11
C GLU A 87 -23.79 -18.57 -75.38
N THR A 88 -23.61 -19.89 -75.33
CA THR A 88 -23.20 -20.70 -76.50
C THR A 88 -24.31 -20.75 -77.55
N PHE A 89 -25.57 -20.91 -77.13
CA PHE A 89 -26.73 -20.89 -78.03
C PHE A 89 -26.95 -19.50 -78.65
N LEU A 90 -26.82 -18.42 -77.89
CA LEU A 90 -26.88 -17.06 -78.43
C LEU A 90 -25.81 -16.81 -79.51
N ALA A 91 -24.57 -17.25 -79.26
CA ALA A 91 -23.50 -17.15 -80.24
C ALA A 91 -23.79 -18.02 -81.49
N GLY A 92 -24.44 -19.17 -81.31
CA GLY A 92 -24.92 -20.02 -82.40
C GLY A 92 -26.05 -19.38 -83.20
N GLU A 93 -27.06 -18.81 -82.55
CA GLU A 93 -28.16 -18.08 -83.20
C GLU A 93 -27.63 -16.91 -84.03
N GLU A 94 -26.65 -16.16 -83.51
CA GLU A 94 -25.97 -15.09 -84.23
C GLU A 94 -25.16 -15.61 -85.43
N LEU A 95 -24.46 -16.74 -85.28
CA LEU A 95 -23.70 -17.38 -86.35
C LEU A 95 -24.58 -17.85 -87.51
N PHE A 96 -25.78 -18.36 -87.22
CA PHE A 96 -26.75 -18.79 -88.22
C PHE A 96 -27.71 -17.69 -88.70
N GLY A 97 -27.62 -16.48 -88.13
CA GLY A 97 -28.48 -15.34 -88.49
C GLY A 97 -29.94 -15.52 -88.08
N LEU A 98 -30.19 -16.30 -87.02
CA LEU A 98 -31.52 -16.51 -86.45
C LEU A 98 -31.89 -15.36 -85.49
N ASP A 99 -33.18 -15.15 -85.28
CA ASP A 99 -33.67 -14.20 -84.27
C ASP A 99 -33.26 -14.67 -82.87
N LYS A 100 -32.69 -13.77 -82.08
CA LYS A 100 -32.20 -14.07 -80.73
C LYS A 100 -33.37 -14.41 -79.81
N THR A 101 -33.32 -15.58 -79.17
CA THR A 101 -34.36 -15.99 -78.22
C THR A 101 -34.11 -15.36 -76.84
N GLU A 102 -35.06 -14.54 -76.36
CA GLU A 102 -34.96 -13.89 -75.04
C GLU A 102 -35.62 -14.72 -73.93
N TYR A 103 -34.80 -15.20 -72.98
CA TYR A 103 -35.29 -15.93 -71.80
C TYR A 103 -35.46 -14.99 -70.60
N ILE A 104 -36.62 -14.33 -70.51
CA ILE A 104 -36.92 -13.32 -69.48
C ILE A 104 -36.85 -13.90 -68.05
N HIS A 105 -37.39 -15.12 -67.84
CA HIS A 105 -37.36 -15.80 -66.54
C HIS A 105 -35.93 -16.11 -66.10
N LEU A 106 -35.08 -16.56 -67.01
CA LEU A 106 -33.67 -16.86 -66.72
C LEU A 106 -32.90 -15.58 -66.29
N GLN A 107 -33.16 -14.45 -66.95
CA GLN A 107 -32.58 -13.16 -66.56
C GLN A 107 -33.09 -12.67 -65.19
N THR A 108 -34.33 -12.98 -64.85
CA THR A 108 -34.92 -12.65 -63.54
C THR A 108 -34.30 -13.47 -62.43
N ILE A 109 -34.15 -14.78 -62.64
CA ILE A 109 -33.46 -15.68 -61.72
C ILE A 109 -32.00 -15.27 -61.54
N LYS A 110 -31.31 -14.81 -62.61
CA LYS A 110 -29.95 -14.26 -62.50
C LYS A 110 -29.87 -13.09 -61.51
N LYS A 111 -30.84 -12.18 -61.55
CA LYS A 111 -30.90 -11.04 -60.62
C LYS A 111 -31.22 -11.52 -59.19
N GLN A 112 -32.17 -12.43 -59.04
CA GLN A 112 -32.56 -12.99 -57.75
C GLN A 112 -31.41 -13.76 -57.08
N LEU A 113 -30.73 -14.66 -57.79
CA LEU A 113 -29.57 -15.40 -57.29
C LEU A 113 -28.44 -14.46 -56.86
N ASN A 114 -28.15 -13.41 -57.63
CA ASN A 114 -27.15 -12.40 -57.23
C ASN A 114 -27.53 -11.66 -55.95
N TYR A 115 -28.82 -11.34 -55.78
CA TYR A 115 -29.32 -10.69 -54.57
C TYR A 115 -29.27 -11.63 -53.37
N LEU A 116 -29.67 -12.87 -53.55
CA LEU A 116 -29.66 -13.89 -52.51
C LEU A 116 -28.24 -14.24 -52.05
N LYS A 117 -27.30 -14.36 -52.99
CA LYS A 117 -25.89 -14.58 -52.68
C LYS A 117 -25.32 -13.49 -51.78
N ARG A 118 -25.70 -12.23 -52.02
CA ARG A 118 -25.30 -11.11 -51.16
C ARG A 118 -25.94 -11.17 -49.78
N LEU A 119 -27.22 -11.55 -49.68
CA LEU A 119 -27.92 -11.63 -48.40
C LEU A 119 -27.40 -12.79 -47.55
N TYR A 120 -27.36 -14.01 -48.08
CA TYR A 120 -26.90 -15.19 -47.36
C TYR A 120 -25.39 -15.18 -47.12
N GLY A 121 -24.60 -14.59 -48.02
CA GLY A 121 -23.18 -14.31 -47.76
C GLY A 121 -22.99 -13.43 -46.53
N LEU A 122 -23.69 -12.28 -46.48
CA LEU A 122 -23.66 -11.40 -45.30
C LEU A 122 -24.17 -12.11 -44.04
N TYR A 123 -25.22 -12.92 -44.18
CA TYR A 123 -25.79 -13.67 -43.06
C TYR A 123 -24.77 -14.64 -42.46
N ASN A 124 -24.07 -15.41 -43.30
CA ASN A 124 -23.03 -16.33 -42.87
C ASN A 124 -21.83 -15.59 -42.28
N ASP A 125 -21.42 -14.46 -42.87
CA ASP A 125 -20.35 -13.62 -42.33
C ASP A 125 -20.69 -13.17 -40.90
N VAL A 126 -21.93 -12.71 -40.66
CA VAL A 126 -22.40 -12.30 -39.33
C VAL A 126 -22.44 -13.46 -38.35
N ILE A 127 -22.95 -14.63 -38.74
CA ILE A 127 -22.99 -15.79 -37.84
C ILE A 127 -21.59 -16.26 -37.46
N ASN A 128 -20.72 -16.42 -38.45
CA ASN A 128 -19.36 -16.92 -38.22
C ASN A 128 -18.58 -15.94 -37.33
N THR A 129 -18.69 -14.63 -37.59
CA THR A 129 -18.05 -13.61 -36.73
C THR A 129 -18.63 -13.62 -35.32
N MET A 130 -19.95 -13.72 -35.16
CA MET A 130 -20.58 -13.84 -33.84
C MET A 130 -20.12 -15.10 -33.09
N GLU A 131 -20.02 -16.26 -33.73
CA GLU A 131 -19.51 -17.49 -33.12
C GLU A 131 -18.08 -17.33 -32.62
N ILE A 132 -17.19 -16.72 -33.43
CA ILE A 132 -15.81 -16.41 -33.03
C ILE A 132 -15.81 -15.51 -31.78
N TYR A 133 -16.66 -14.49 -31.74
CA TYR A 133 -16.76 -13.61 -30.57
C TYR A 133 -17.28 -14.33 -29.34
N TYR A 134 -18.26 -15.22 -29.47
CA TYR A 134 -18.78 -16.01 -28.35
C TYR A 134 -17.70 -16.91 -27.73
N GLU A 135 -16.77 -17.43 -28.54
CA GLU A 135 -15.65 -18.27 -28.09
C GLU A 135 -14.46 -17.47 -27.56
N THR A 136 -14.37 -16.18 -27.89
CA THR A 136 -13.26 -15.32 -27.46
C THR A 136 -13.21 -15.21 -25.93
N ASN A 137 -11.99 -15.26 -25.37
CA ASN A 137 -11.76 -15.10 -23.95
C ASN A 137 -12.15 -13.68 -23.50
N TRP A 138 -12.78 -13.57 -22.33
CA TRP A 138 -13.25 -12.29 -21.81
C TRP A 138 -12.12 -11.27 -21.61
N LYS A 139 -10.90 -11.70 -21.29
CA LYS A 139 -9.75 -10.79 -21.09
C LYS A 139 -9.22 -10.18 -22.38
N ASP A 140 -9.28 -10.92 -23.48
CA ASP A 140 -8.79 -10.50 -24.78
C ASP A 140 -9.89 -9.83 -25.62
N PHE A 141 -11.03 -9.55 -24.98
CA PHE A 141 -12.20 -9.03 -25.63
C PHE A 141 -12.12 -7.51 -25.81
N HIS A 142 -12.07 -7.06 -27.06
CA HIS A 142 -11.98 -5.65 -27.43
C HIS A 142 -13.32 -5.14 -27.99
N ILE A 143 -14.07 -4.37 -27.19
CA ILE A 143 -15.40 -3.86 -27.57
C ILE A 143 -15.35 -2.92 -28.77
N ASP A 144 -14.31 -2.10 -28.89
CA ASP A 144 -14.20 -1.12 -29.98
C ASP A 144 -14.18 -1.80 -31.36
N GLN A 145 -13.45 -2.91 -31.48
CA GLN A 145 -13.35 -3.69 -32.72
C GLN A 145 -14.72 -4.25 -33.11
N ILE A 146 -15.40 -4.87 -32.15
CA ILE A 146 -16.71 -5.49 -32.35
C ILE A 146 -17.77 -4.44 -32.70
N THR A 147 -17.75 -3.30 -32.01
CA THR A 147 -18.67 -2.18 -32.28
C THR A 147 -18.50 -1.67 -33.71
N ASN A 148 -17.25 -1.54 -34.19
CA ASN A 148 -16.97 -1.15 -35.57
C ASN A 148 -17.47 -2.22 -36.56
N GLU A 149 -17.19 -3.50 -36.32
CA GLU A 149 -17.64 -4.59 -37.20
C GLU A 149 -19.17 -4.69 -37.29
N ILE A 150 -19.88 -4.52 -36.17
CA ILE A 150 -21.35 -4.49 -36.16
C ILE A 150 -21.88 -3.30 -36.93
N GLN A 151 -21.28 -2.11 -36.78
CA GLN A 151 -21.65 -0.95 -37.58
C GLN A 151 -21.40 -1.19 -39.07
N GLU A 152 -20.31 -1.84 -39.44
CA GLU A 152 -20.06 -2.25 -40.83
C GLU A 152 -21.13 -3.21 -41.35
N PHE A 153 -21.53 -4.21 -40.56
CA PHE A 153 -22.62 -5.11 -40.91
C PHE A 153 -23.96 -4.38 -41.05
N GLN A 154 -24.31 -3.46 -40.14
CA GLN A 154 -25.49 -2.60 -40.27
C GLN A 154 -25.43 -1.78 -41.57
N ASN A 155 -24.27 -1.23 -41.90
CA ASN A 155 -24.08 -0.44 -43.11
C ASN A 155 -24.21 -1.29 -44.39
N LYS A 156 -23.66 -2.51 -44.38
CA LYS A 156 -23.85 -3.50 -45.46
C LYS A 156 -25.33 -3.88 -45.59
N MET A 157 -26.05 -4.12 -44.50
CA MET A 157 -27.49 -4.38 -44.50
C MET A 157 -28.32 -3.20 -45.03
N LYS A 158 -27.92 -1.95 -44.73
CA LYS A 158 -28.61 -0.75 -45.22
C LYS A 158 -28.46 -0.57 -46.73
N LYS A 159 -27.27 -0.91 -47.27
CA LYS A 159 -26.93 -0.85 -48.71
C LYS A 159 -27.63 -1.94 -49.55
N LEU A 160 -28.25 -2.94 -48.93
CA LEU A 160 -29.00 -3.95 -49.66
C LEU A 160 -30.24 -3.33 -50.36
N PRO A 161 -30.55 -3.75 -51.60
CA PRO A 161 -31.74 -3.34 -52.35
C PRO A 161 -33.05 -3.49 -51.54
N LYS A 162 -34.02 -2.59 -51.79
CA LYS A 162 -35.33 -2.61 -51.10
C LYS A 162 -36.07 -3.95 -51.23
N GLY A 163 -35.95 -4.61 -52.39
CA GLY A 163 -36.59 -5.91 -52.65
C GLY A 163 -36.07 -7.06 -51.78
N LEU A 164 -34.88 -6.95 -51.18
CA LEU A 164 -34.33 -7.93 -50.23
C LEU A 164 -34.77 -7.65 -48.78
N LYS A 165 -35.24 -6.44 -48.47
CA LYS A 165 -35.56 -6.03 -47.09
C LYS A 165 -36.89 -6.59 -46.60
N THR A 166 -37.75 -7.02 -47.52
CA THR A 166 -39.03 -7.68 -47.21
C THR A 166 -38.86 -9.15 -46.83
N TRP A 167 -37.64 -9.69 -46.93
CA TRP A 167 -37.38 -11.11 -46.77
C TRP A 167 -37.31 -11.50 -45.29
N PRO A 168 -37.83 -12.67 -44.89
CA PRO A 168 -37.76 -13.16 -43.52
C PRO A 168 -36.32 -13.24 -42.99
N ALA A 169 -35.39 -13.74 -43.81
CA ALA A 169 -33.97 -13.84 -43.45
C ALA A 169 -33.32 -12.48 -43.17
N TYR A 170 -33.71 -11.43 -43.91
CA TYR A 170 -33.26 -10.06 -43.62
C TYR A 170 -33.79 -9.58 -42.28
N SER A 171 -35.08 -9.82 -41.99
CA SER A 171 -35.66 -9.44 -40.70
C SER A 171 -35.05 -10.20 -39.52
N GLU A 172 -34.74 -11.49 -39.68
CA GLU A 172 -34.09 -12.29 -38.64
C GLU A 172 -32.68 -11.80 -38.38
N LEU A 173 -31.88 -11.60 -39.44
CA LEU A 173 -30.52 -11.07 -39.33
C LEU A 173 -30.52 -9.71 -38.65
N LYS A 174 -31.45 -8.83 -39.06
CA LYS A 174 -31.61 -7.51 -38.46
C LYS A 174 -31.92 -7.61 -36.98
N LYS A 175 -32.87 -8.47 -36.58
CA LYS A 175 -33.21 -8.67 -35.16
C LYS A 175 -32.02 -9.18 -34.35
N LYS A 176 -31.26 -10.16 -34.86
CA LYS A 176 -30.06 -10.68 -34.17
C LYS A 176 -29.03 -9.57 -33.96
N LEU A 177 -28.82 -8.76 -34.99
CA LEU A 177 -27.82 -7.70 -34.97
C LEU A 177 -28.25 -6.50 -34.11
N ASP A 178 -29.54 -6.14 -34.13
CA ASP A 178 -30.11 -5.11 -33.27
C ASP A 178 -30.06 -5.53 -31.79
N ASN A 179 -30.43 -6.79 -31.47
CA ASN A 179 -30.32 -7.34 -30.11
C ASN A 179 -28.87 -7.33 -29.61
N PHE A 180 -27.92 -7.72 -30.45
CA PHE A 180 -26.51 -7.70 -30.07
C PHE A 180 -26.00 -6.26 -29.87
N ASN A 181 -26.42 -5.34 -30.73
CA ASN A 181 -26.09 -3.92 -30.62
C ASN A 181 -26.67 -3.28 -29.35
N GLU A 182 -27.84 -3.71 -28.89
CA GLU A 182 -28.41 -3.29 -27.59
C GLU A 182 -27.61 -3.83 -26.39
N CYS A 183 -26.95 -4.98 -26.53
CA CYS A 183 -26.08 -5.53 -25.49
C CYS A 183 -24.71 -4.85 -25.41
N LEU A 184 -24.21 -4.23 -26.49
CA LEU A 184 -22.85 -3.65 -26.52
C LEU A 184 -22.57 -2.65 -25.40
N PRO A 185 -23.45 -1.66 -25.09
CA PRO A 185 -23.20 -0.73 -24.00
C PRO A 185 -23.11 -1.43 -22.65
N LEU A 186 -23.85 -2.52 -22.44
CA LEU A 186 -23.80 -3.30 -21.21
C LEU A 186 -22.52 -4.11 -21.11
N LEU A 187 -22.05 -4.67 -22.22
CA LEU A 187 -20.74 -5.31 -22.28
C LEU A 187 -19.63 -4.31 -21.95
N GLU A 188 -19.72 -3.07 -22.42
CA GLU A 188 -18.75 -1.99 -22.11
C GLU A 188 -18.65 -1.71 -20.62
N LEU A 189 -19.80 -1.62 -19.96
CA LEU A 189 -19.86 -1.46 -18.50
C LEU A 189 -19.29 -2.66 -17.73
N LEU A 190 -19.43 -3.87 -18.26
CA LEU A 190 -18.98 -5.11 -17.63
C LEU A 190 -17.50 -5.42 -17.85
N ILE A 191 -16.90 -4.92 -18.94
CA ILE A 191 -15.47 -5.08 -19.22
C ILE A 191 -14.60 -4.15 -18.38
N ASN A 192 -15.19 -3.10 -17.82
CA ASN A 192 -14.48 -2.17 -16.97
C ASN A 192 -13.66 -2.91 -15.89
N PRO A 193 -12.33 -2.63 -15.76
CA PRO A 193 -11.46 -3.28 -14.78
C PRO A 193 -11.83 -3.01 -13.32
N ALA A 194 -12.82 -2.16 -13.05
CA ALA A 194 -13.45 -2.03 -11.74
C ALA A 194 -14.25 -3.29 -11.33
N MET A 195 -14.68 -4.10 -12.30
CA MET A 195 -15.48 -5.31 -12.07
C MET A 195 -14.66 -6.45 -11.46
N GLN A 196 -14.69 -6.57 -10.13
CA GLN A 196 -14.12 -7.68 -9.36
C GLN A 196 -15.11 -8.86 -9.16
N SER A 197 -14.62 -10.04 -8.71
CA SER A 197 -15.41 -11.28 -8.54
C SER A 197 -16.74 -11.09 -7.79
N ARG A 198 -16.75 -10.29 -6.73
CA ARG A 198 -17.97 -10.00 -5.95
C ARG A 198 -19.13 -9.41 -6.78
N HIS A 199 -18.81 -8.62 -7.81
CA HIS A 199 -19.82 -8.03 -8.69
C HIS A 199 -20.40 -9.09 -9.63
N TRP A 200 -19.54 -9.99 -10.12
CA TRP A 200 -19.96 -11.14 -10.92
C TRP A 200 -20.84 -12.08 -10.11
N GLU A 201 -20.51 -12.39 -8.86
CA GLU A 201 -21.39 -13.16 -7.96
C GLU A 201 -22.76 -12.50 -7.75
N ARG A 202 -22.82 -11.16 -7.72
CA ARG A 202 -24.09 -10.44 -7.61
C ARG A 202 -24.93 -10.58 -8.89
N ILE A 203 -24.29 -10.52 -10.06
CA ILE A 203 -24.95 -10.78 -11.35
C ILE A 203 -25.42 -12.23 -11.43
N GLU A 204 -24.60 -13.20 -11.00
CA GLU A 204 -24.99 -14.62 -10.96
C GLU A 204 -26.22 -14.85 -10.08
N LYS A 205 -26.29 -14.21 -8.91
CA LYS A 205 -27.44 -14.30 -7.99
C LYS A 205 -28.71 -13.70 -8.59
N LEU A 206 -28.60 -12.58 -9.30
CA LEU A 206 -29.72 -11.93 -9.98
C LEU A 206 -30.24 -12.76 -11.15
N ALA A 207 -29.32 -13.23 -12.01
CA ALA A 207 -29.65 -13.97 -13.22
C ALA A 207 -29.98 -15.45 -12.95
N LYS A 208 -29.55 -16.00 -11.79
CA LYS A 208 -29.57 -17.43 -11.46
C LYS A 208 -28.81 -18.28 -12.49
N ILE A 209 -27.74 -17.71 -13.05
CA ILE A 209 -26.89 -18.34 -14.06
C ILE A 209 -25.46 -18.32 -13.51
N HIS A 210 -24.78 -19.46 -13.58
CA HIS A 210 -23.39 -19.55 -13.18
C HIS A 210 -22.47 -19.02 -14.28
N ILE A 211 -21.55 -18.16 -13.90
CA ILE A 211 -20.54 -17.53 -14.73
C ILE A 211 -19.18 -17.94 -14.14
N PRO A 212 -18.33 -18.66 -14.89
CA PRO A 212 -17.02 -19.10 -14.42
C PRO A 212 -16.02 -17.93 -14.38
N HIS A 213 -16.30 -16.90 -13.58
CA HIS A 213 -15.55 -15.65 -13.48
C HIS A 213 -14.22 -15.80 -12.73
N ASN A 214 -14.08 -16.86 -11.92
CA ASN A 214 -12.85 -17.14 -11.17
C ASN A 214 -11.76 -17.77 -12.05
N ASP A 215 -12.15 -18.51 -13.09
CA ASP A 215 -11.23 -19.18 -14.02
C ASP A 215 -11.11 -18.39 -15.31
N SER A 216 -10.10 -17.51 -15.33
CA SER A 216 -9.79 -16.66 -16.48
C SER A 216 -9.54 -17.41 -17.79
N SER A 217 -9.19 -18.70 -17.76
CA SER A 217 -8.97 -19.52 -18.97
C SER A 217 -10.28 -20.01 -19.60
N ILE A 218 -11.35 -20.10 -18.83
CA ILE A 218 -12.67 -20.63 -19.24
C ILE A 218 -13.63 -19.47 -19.53
N PHE A 219 -13.44 -18.34 -18.86
CA PHE A 219 -14.30 -17.17 -18.97
C PHE A 219 -14.27 -16.57 -20.38
N SER A 220 -15.40 -16.68 -21.08
CA SER A 220 -15.59 -16.31 -22.49
C SER A 220 -16.92 -15.60 -22.67
N LEU A 221 -17.07 -14.81 -23.74
CA LEU A 221 -18.26 -13.99 -24.00
C LEU A 221 -19.56 -14.82 -23.95
N LYS A 222 -19.55 -16.07 -24.44
CA LYS A 222 -20.71 -16.97 -24.38
C LYS A 222 -21.35 -17.07 -22.99
N HIS A 223 -20.53 -17.09 -21.93
CA HIS A 223 -21.04 -17.22 -20.57
C HIS A 223 -21.77 -15.95 -20.10
N VAL A 224 -21.29 -14.79 -20.54
CA VAL A 224 -21.92 -13.49 -20.23
C VAL A 224 -23.19 -13.29 -21.06
N MET A 225 -23.16 -13.68 -22.34
CA MET A 225 -24.31 -13.56 -23.23
C MET A 225 -25.43 -14.56 -22.95
N ASN A 226 -25.15 -15.65 -22.22
CA ASN A 226 -26.19 -16.53 -21.68
C ASN A 226 -27.06 -15.82 -20.62
N VAL A 227 -26.52 -14.78 -19.97
CA VAL A 227 -27.30 -13.93 -19.07
C VAL A 227 -28.20 -13.05 -19.92
N PRO A 228 -29.51 -12.92 -19.59
CA PRO A 228 -30.39 -12.00 -20.30
C PRO A 228 -30.08 -10.55 -19.91
N LEU A 229 -28.98 -9.99 -20.48
CA LEU A 229 -28.44 -8.66 -20.16
C LEU A 229 -29.49 -7.56 -20.32
N ILE A 230 -30.27 -7.61 -21.39
CA ILE A 230 -31.30 -6.61 -21.70
C ILE A 230 -32.40 -6.59 -20.62
N LYS A 231 -32.74 -7.75 -20.04
CA LYS A 231 -33.79 -7.86 -19.01
C LYS A 231 -33.35 -7.23 -17.68
N TYR A 232 -32.07 -7.38 -17.33
CA TYR A 232 -31.50 -6.88 -16.06
C TYR A 232 -30.64 -5.63 -16.30
N ARG A 233 -30.99 -4.83 -17.31
CA ARG A 233 -30.22 -3.67 -17.73
C ARG A 233 -29.92 -2.71 -16.58
N GLU A 234 -30.97 -2.26 -15.88
CA GLU A 234 -30.86 -1.28 -14.78
C GLU A 234 -29.99 -1.82 -13.64
N ASP A 235 -30.18 -3.09 -13.27
CA ASP A 235 -29.39 -3.75 -12.22
C ASP A 235 -27.90 -3.86 -12.60
N ILE A 236 -27.60 -4.19 -13.87
CA ILE A 236 -26.23 -4.31 -14.37
C ILE A 236 -25.54 -2.93 -14.41
N GLU A 237 -26.26 -1.90 -14.86
CA GLU A 237 -25.78 -0.51 -14.84
C GLU A 237 -25.47 -0.08 -13.40
N ASP A 238 -26.36 -0.36 -12.44
CA ASP A 238 -26.15 -0.06 -11.03
C ASP A 238 -24.96 -0.82 -10.41
N ILE A 239 -24.77 -2.08 -10.77
CA ILE A 239 -23.62 -2.88 -10.33
C ILE A 239 -22.31 -2.31 -10.89
N SER A 240 -22.28 -1.93 -12.17
CA SER A 240 -21.09 -1.33 -12.79
C SER A 240 -20.76 0.02 -12.17
N ILE A 241 -21.76 0.87 -11.91
CA ILE A 241 -21.57 2.15 -11.19
C ILE A 241 -21.02 1.88 -9.78
N THR A 242 -21.57 0.88 -9.08
CA THR A 242 -21.08 0.48 -7.76
C THR A 242 -19.62 0.05 -7.83
N ALA A 243 -19.25 -0.80 -8.80
CA ALA A 243 -17.89 -1.25 -9.01
C ALA A 243 -16.92 -0.09 -9.27
N GLN A 244 -17.31 0.86 -10.14
CA GLN A 244 -16.49 2.04 -10.42
C GLN A 244 -16.28 2.90 -9.16
N LYS A 245 -17.33 3.14 -8.37
CA LYS A 245 -17.23 3.89 -7.12
C LYS A 245 -16.43 3.16 -6.05
N GLU A 246 -16.52 1.83 -5.98
CA GLU A 246 -15.69 1.01 -5.10
C GLU A 246 -14.21 1.10 -5.47
N ARG A 247 -13.88 1.07 -6.77
CA ARG A 247 -12.49 1.26 -7.25
C ARG A 247 -11.95 2.64 -6.86
N ASP A 248 -12.77 3.69 -6.96
CA ASP A 248 -12.38 5.04 -6.52
C ASP A 248 -12.08 5.08 -5.01
N ILE A 249 -12.87 4.35 -4.20
CA ILE A 249 -12.65 4.22 -2.74
C ILE A 249 -11.35 3.46 -2.47
N GLU A 250 -11.13 2.33 -3.15
CA GLU A 250 -9.94 1.49 -3.01
C GLU A 250 -8.67 2.28 -3.37
N SER A 251 -8.70 3.05 -4.47
CA SER A 251 -7.58 3.89 -4.87
C SER A 251 -7.26 4.98 -3.84
N LYS A 252 -8.27 5.61 -3.25
CA LYS A 252 -8.08 6.61 -2.18
C LYS A 252 -7.52 5.98 -0.90
N LEU A 253 -8.03 4.82 -0.50
CA LEU A 253 -7.51 4.08 0.65
C LEU A 253 -6.05 3.66 0.44
N PHE A 254 -5.71 3.17 -0.75
CA PHE A 254 -4.34 2.83 -1.10
C PHE A 254 -3.42 4.05 -1.07
N SER A 255 -3.88 5.21 -1.54
CA SER A 255 -3.12 6.47 -1.47
C SER A 255 -2.83 6.87 -0.02
N ILE A 256 -3.84 6.80 0.86
CA ILE A 256 -3.69 7.08 2.29
C ILE A 256 -2.68 6.10 2.91
N GLU A 257 -2.83 4.80 2.64
CA GLU A 257 -1.90 3.80 3.16
C GLU A 257 -0.46 4.05 2.68
N HIS A 258 -0.27 4.39 1.42
CA HIS A 258 1.04 4.69 0.85
C HIS A 258 1.68 5.92 1.49
N GLU A 259 0.89 6.98 1.70
CA GLU A 259 1.33 8.19 2.38
C GLU A 259 1.81 7.89 3.80
N TRP A 260 1.02 7.15 4.59
CA TRP A 260 1.37 6.83 5.98
C TRP A 260 2.54 5.84 6.09
N ARG A 261 2.77 4.99 5.08
CA ARG A 261 3.96 4.12 5.02
C ARG A 261 5.27 4.90 4.81
N GLN A 262 5.22 6.10 4.24
CA GLN A 262 6.40 6.92 3.94
C GLN A 262 6.67 7.99 4.99
N ARG A 263 5.73 8.23 5.91
CA ARG A 263 5.89 9.24 6.96
C ARG A 263 6.81 8.74 8.04
N GLU A 264 7.79 9.58 8.40
CA GLU A 264 8.78 9.31 9.42
C GLU A 264 8.75 10.41 10.48
N PHE A 265 8.92 10.03 11.75
CA PHE A 265 9.13 10.98 12.84
C PHE A 265 10.59 11.40 12.88
N LYS A 266 10.81 12.70 12.99
CA LYS A 266 12.13 13.28 13.10
C LYS A 266 12.38 13.80 14.50
N PHE A 267 13.57 13.48 15.00
CA PHE A 267 13.99 13.82 16.34
C PHE A 267 15.07 14.90 16.31
N THR A 268 15.14 15.68 17.39
CA THR A 268 16.17 16.67 17.66
C THR A 268 16.93 16.30 18.92
N SER A 269 18.21 16.62 18.92
CA SER A 269 19.07 16.42 20.09
C SER A 269 18.66 17.31 21.26
N PHE A 270 18.62 16.72 22.46
CA PHE A 270 18.44 17.45 23.70
C PHE A 270 19.75 17.55 24.47
N LYS A 271 20.34 18.75 24.48
CA LYS A 271 21.62 19.03 25.15
C LYS A 271 22.68 17.98 24.74
N ASN A 272 23.27 17.29 25.72
CA ASN A 272 24.28 16.23 25.51
C ASN A 272 23.70 14.80 25.57
N ARG A 273 22.37 14.64 25.64
CA ARG A 273 21.72 13.33 25.85
C ARG A 273 21.29 12.64 24.54
N GLY A 274 21.60 13.24 23.38
CA GLY A 274 21.25 12.69 22.06
C GLY A 274 19.84 13.06 21.58
N GLU A 275 19.38 12.41 20.51
CA GLU A 275 18.08 12.66 19.85
C GLU A 275 16.92 12.09 20.66
N LEU A 276 16.28 12.93 21.47
CA LEU A 276 15.22 12.53 22.39
C LEU A 276 13.92 13.32 22.20
N LEU A 277 13.95 14.45 21.50
CA LEU A 277 12.81 15.33 21.34
C LEU A 277 12.20 15.19 19.96
N LEU A 278 10.88 15.04 19.88
CA LEU A 278 10.16 15.22 18.63
C LEU A 278 10.27 16.67 18.17
N ARG A 279 10.54 16.87 16.88
CA ARG A 279 10.54 18.19 16.26
C ARG A 279 9.13 18.74 16.18
N GLY A 280 8.86 19.83 16.91
CA GLY A 280 7.51 20.39 17.02
C GLY A 280 6.90 20.80 15.68
N GLN A 281 7.67 21.42 14.79
CA GLN A 281 7.18 21.85 13.47
C GLN A 281 6.77 20.66 12.60
N GLU A 282 7.64 19.67 12.43
CA GLU A 282 7.37 18.48 11.61
C GLU A 282 6.27 17.60 12.25
N THR A 283 6.20 17.54 13.59
CA THR A 283 5.11 16.85 14.29
C THR A 283 3.77 17.56 14.09
N SER A 284 3.74 18.90 14.02
CA SER A 284 2.52 19.66 13.71
C SER A 284 2.05 19.45 12.26
N GLU A 285 2.97 19.29 11.31
CA GLU A 285 2.65 18.91 9.93
C GLU A 285 2.07 17.50 9.85
N ILE A 286 2.58 16.57 10.66
CA ILE A 286 2.01 15.22 10.78
C ILE A 286 0.60 15.27 11.37
N LEU A 287 0.36 16.06 12.41
CA LEU A 287 -0.99 16.24 12.98
C LEU A 287 -1.97 16.83 11.95
N SER A 288 -1.56 17.85 11.19
CA SER A 288 -2.38 18.41 10.10
C SER A 288 -2.71 17.36 9.04
N ALA A 289 -1.75 16.50 8.69
CA ALA A 289 -1.98 15.42 7.73
C ALA A 289 -2.91 14.32 8.27
N ILE A 290 -2.90 14.06 9.58
CA ILE A 290 -3.88 13.17 10.22
C ILE A 290 -5.29 13.76 10.04
N ASP A 291 -5.46 15.06 10.27
CA ASP A 291 -6.76 15.73 10.09
C ASP A 291 -7.23 15.69 8.64
N ASP A 292 -6.36 15.95 7.67
CA ASP A 292 -6.66 15.84 6.24
C ASP A 292 -7.06 14.41 5.85
N SER A 293 -6.30 13.41 6.31
CA SER A 293 -6.62 11.99 6.09
C SER A 293 -7.95 11.60 6.72
N ASN A 294 -8.23 12.08 7.94
CA ASN A 294 -9.50 11.83 8.63
C ASN A 294 -10.68 12.49 7.91
N LEU A 295 -10.52 13.67 7.32
CA LEU A 295 -11.54 14.32 6.50
C LEU A 295 -11.87 13.47 5.27
N ILE A 296 -10.85 12.95 4.58
CA ILE A 296 -11.04 12.06 3.43
C ILE A 296 -11.73 10.76 3.87
N LEU A 297 -11.27 10.12 4.95
CA LEU A 297 -11.87 8.89 5.47
C LEU A 297 -13.32 9.12 5.94
N ALA A 298 -13.64 10.25 6.54
CA ALA A 298 -15.01 10.62 6.91
C ALA A 298 -15.90 10.80 5.67
N ALA A 299 -15.40 11.44 4.62
CA ALA A 299 -16.10 11.55 3.34
C ALA A 299 -16.34 10.15 2.71
N LEU A 300 -15.33 9.26 2.75
CA LEU A 300 -15.46 7.87 2.30
C LEU A 300 -16.44 7.06 3.17
N ALA A 301 -16.48 7.31 4.48
CA ALA A 301 -17.42 6.68 5.43
C ALA A 301 -18.87 7.11 5.19
N SER A 302 -19.09 8.34 4.72
CA SER A 302 -20.43 8.84 4.35
C SER A 302 -20.92 8.34 2.98
N ASN A 303 -20.03 7.79 2.15
CA ASN A 303 -20.36 7.30 0.82
C ASN A 303 -21.15 5.98 0.90
N ARG A 304 -22.30 5.91 0.22
CA ARG A 304 -23.17 4.72 0.17
C ARG A 304 -22.51 3.45 -0.41
N TYR A 305 -21.46 3.60 -1.20
CA TYR A 305 -20.76 2.48 -1.87
C TYR A 305 -19.64 1.87 -1.01
N ASN A 306 -19.47 2.29 0.24
CA ASN A 306 -18.37 1.82 1.10
C ASN A 306 -18.66 0.51 1.84
N ILE A 307 -19.77 -0.19 1.55
CA ILE A 307 -20.27 -1.32 2.35
C ILE A 307 -19.18 -2.35 2.61
N PHE A 308 -18.39 -2.69 1.57
CA PHE A 308 -17.27 -3.62 1.68
C PHE A 308 -16.09 -3.06 2.50
N PHE A 309 -15.75 -1.79 2.31
CA PHE A 309 -14.60 -1.13 2.95
C PHE A 309 -14.91 -0.55 4.35
N LYS A 310 -16.15 -0.63 4.81
CA LYS A 310 -16.63 0.03 6.04
C LYS A 310 -15.76 -0.31 7.26
N ASN A 311 -15.46 -1.59 7.47
CA ASN A 311 -14.66 -2.03 8.60
C ASN A 311 -13.21 -1.50 8.51
N GLN A 312 -12.64 -1.48 7.31
CA GLN A 312 -11.29 -0.97 7.08
C GLN A 312 -11.22 0.55 7.29
N ILE A 313 -12.18 1.31 6.77
CA ILE A 313 -12.29 2.76 6.96
C ILE A 313 -12.45 3.09 8.44
N GLN A 314 -13.34 2.40 9.15
CA GLN A 314 -13.55 2.61 10.59
C GLN A 314 -12.29 2.33 11.41
N LYS A 315 -11.54 1.27 11.05
CA LYS A 315 -10.27 0.96 11.68
C LYS A 315 -9.26 2.08 11.48
N TYR A 316 -9.07 2.58 10.24
CA TYR A 316 -8.13 3.67 9.99
C TYR A 316 -8.51 4.96 10.71
N ILE A 317 -9.81 5.31 10.76
CA ILE A 317 -10.28 6.48 11.53
C ILE A 317 -9.91 6.34 13.00
N ALA A 318 -10.15 5.16 13.60
CA ALA A 318 -9.82 4.91 15.00
C ALA A 318 -8.30 4.95 15.24
N ASP A 319 -7.51 4.28 14.40
CA ASP A 319 -6.06 4.22 14.51
C ASP A 319 -5.43 5.63 14.40
N LEU A 320 -5.87 6.43 13.41
CA LEU A 320 -5.39 7.80 13.22
C LEU A 320 -5.81 8.74 14.36
N ALA A 321 -7.04 8.60 14.88
CA ALA A 321 -7.49 9.38 16.03
C ALA A 321 -6.66 9.08 17.30
N ILE A 322 -6.37 7.80 17.56
CA ILE A 322 -5.50 7.38 18.66
C ILE A 322 -4.08 7.94 18.47
N CYS A 323 -3.54 7.86 17.25
CA CYS A 323 -2.22 8.43 16.93
C CYS A 323 -2.17 9.94 17.19
N ALA A 324 -3.19 10.71 16.76
CA ALA A 324 -3.25 12.15 17.03
C ALA A 324 -3.30 12.47 18.52
N GLU A 325 -4.08 11.71 19.30
CA GLU A 325 -4.17 11.87 20.75
C GLU A 325 -2.82 11.58 21.43
N ILE A 326 -2.15 10.49 21.05
CA ILE A 326 -0.84 10.10 21.57
C ILE A 326 0.21 11.17 21.24
N LEU A 327 0.26 11.65 19.99
CA LEU A 327 1.21 12.69 19.58
C LEU A 327 0.97 14.00 20.32
N THR A 328 -0.28 14.39 20.52
CA THR A 328 -0.62 15.60 21.29
C THR A 328 -0.18 15.48 22.74
N LYS A 329 -0.47 14.33 23.40
CA LYS A 329 -0.03 14.06 24.77
C LYS A 329 1.50 13.99 24.87
N TRP A 330 2.17 13.36 23.91
CA TRP A 330 3.63 13.29 23.88
C TRP A 330 4.22 14.70 23.79
N MET A 331 3.74 15.55 22.88
CA MET A 331 4.20 16.95 22.79
C MET A 331 3.95 17.74 24.08
N GLN A 332 2.80 17.55 24.75
CA GLN A 332 2.52 18.17 26.05
C GLN A 332 3.49 17.73 27.14
N VAL A 333 3.70 16.42 27.31
CA VAL A 333 4.63 15.85 28.29
C VAL A 333 6.06 16.30 27.98
N GLN A 334 6.44 16.31 26.71
CA GLN A 334 7.75 16.78 26.26
C GLN A 334 7.97 18.25 26.65
N ASN A 335 6.99 19.13 26.40
CA ASN A 335 7.08 20.53 26.76
C ASN A 335 7.14 20.76 28.28
N LEU A 336 6.34 20.02 29.06
CA LEU A 336 6.39 20.06 30.53
C LEU A 336 7.75 19.58 31.06
N TRP A 337 8.29 18.51 30.48
CA TRP A 337 9.59 17.96 30.89
C TRP A 337 10.74 18.91 30.56
N ILE A 338 10.74 19.54 29.38
CA ILE A 338 11.70 20.60 29.04
C ILE A 338 11.60 21.76 30.03
N TYR A 339 10.39 22.17 30.41
CA TYR A 339 10.19 23.23 31.39
C TYR A 339 10.73 22.85 32.78
N LEU A 340 10.47 21.62 33.24
CA LEU A 340 10.97 21.12 34.53
C LEU A 340 12.51 21.03 34.55
N ASP A 341 13.14 20.49 33.51
CA ASP A 341 14.61 20.41 33.42
C ASP A 341 15.26 21.80 33.33
N MET A 342 14.56 22.81 32.79
CA MET A 342 14.98 24.21 32.88
C MET A 342 14.81 24.79 34.30
N SER A 343 13.81 24.36 35.05
CA SER A 343 13.61 24.79 36.44
C SER A 343 14.61 24.15 37.42
N GLU A 344 15.00 22.89 37.21
CA GLU A 344 16.03 22.21 38.01
C GLU A 344 17.44 22.81 37.82
N LEU A 345 17.69 23.49 36.70
CA LEU A 345 18.91 24.28 36.49
C LEU A 345 18.92 25.63 37.21
N ASN A 346 17.75 26.15 37.58
CA ASN A 346 17.62 27.38 38.38
C ASN A 346 17.63 27.10 39.89
N ASP A 347 17.22 25.90 40.32
CA ASP A 347 17.42 25.39 41.68
C ASP A 347 18.71 24.57 41.76
N SER A 348 19.84 25.25 41.60
CA SER A 348 21.13 24.77 42.12
C SER A 348 21.07 24.72 43.65
N ILE A 349 20.46 23.66 44.18
CA ILE A 349 20.70 23.25 45.57
C ILE A 349 22.08 22.59 45.57
N GLU A 350 23.12 23.42 45.68
CA GLU A 350 24.37 22.97 46.30
C GLU A 350 23.99 22.32 47.65
N PRO A 351 24.52 21.13 47.99
CA PRO A 351 24.29 20.59 49.32
C PRO A 351 24.75 21.63 50.35
N ILE A 352 23.83 22.11 51.19
CA ILE A 352 24.17 23.07 52.24
C ILE A 352 25.09 22.33 53.22
N ILE A 353 26.40 22.49 53.06
CA ILE A 353 27.38 22.04 54.04
C ILE A 353 27.24 22.97 55.24
N VAL A 354 26.54 22.50 56.27
CA VAL A 354 26.41 23.23 57.53
C VAL A 354 27.62 22.89 58.41
N GLU A 355 28.60 23.77 58.44
CA GLU A 355 29.69 23.70 59.43
C GLU A 355 29.14 24.03 60.82
N GLN A 356 29.35 23.13 61.79
CA GLN A 356 28.95 23.33 63.19
C GLN A 356 30.18 23.36 64.09
N TYR A 357 30.17 24.29 65.06
CA TYR A 357 31.19 24.38 66.11
C TYR A 357 30.60 24.03 67.47
N PRO A 358 31.43 23.59 68.44
CA PRO A 358 30.98 23.29 69.79
C PRO A 358 30.30 24.52 70.42
N SER A 359 29.11 24.35 70.96
CA SER A 359 28.30 25.43 71.53
C SER A 359 28.60 25.65 73.01
N SER A 360 28.78 24.58 73.78
CA SER A 360 29.04 24.61 75.21
C SER A 360 29.82 23.37 75.65
N ILE A 361 30.44 23.46 76.83
CA ILE A 361 31.12 22.32 77.48
C ILE A 361 30.20 21.75 78.55
N ARG A 362 30.02 20.42 78.53
CA ARG A 362 29.26 19.70 79.55
C ARG A 362 30.13 19.32 80.75
N ASN A 363 31.28 18.71 80.48
CA ASN A 363 32.18 18.22 81.52
C ASN A 363 33.62 18.08 81.00
N PHE A 364 34.61 18.08 81.89
CA PHE A 364 36.01 17.84 81.53
C PHE A 364 36.79 17.37 82.76
N SER A 365 37.84 16.58 82.55
CA SER A 365 38.67 16.02 83.63
C SER A 365 39.69 17.01 84.20
N SER A 366 40.29 17.85 83.36
CA SER A 366 41.30 18.83 83.78
C SER A 366 41.41 20.01 82.80
N GLN A 367 41.95 21.13 83.27
CA GLN A 367 42.25 22.31 82.45
C GLN A 367 43.35 23.14 83.08
N TYR A 368 44.24 23.74 82.29
CA TYR A 368 45.33 24.56 82.82
C TYR A 368 44.83 25.86 83.50
N GLY A 369 44.05 26.67 82.79
CA GLY A 369 43.49 27.94 83.30
C GLY A 369 42.29 27.77 84.26
N SER A 370 41.95 28.82 85.02
CA SER A 370 40.67 28.86 85.75
C SER A 370 39.50 29.15 84.80
N ASN A 371 38.27 28.84 85.20
CA ASN A 371 37.06 29.13 84.40
C ASN A 371 36.94 30.61 83.98
N SER A 372 37.52 31.53 84.75
CA SER A 372 37.52 32.97 84.50
C SER A 372 38.75 33.47 83.73
N SER A 373 39.74 32.60 83.45
CA SER A 373 40.94 32.96 82.69
C SER A 373 40.62 32.96 81.19
N GLY A 374 41.09 33.98 80.47
CA GLY A 374 41.06 33.99 79.00
C GLY A 374 42.13 33.09 78.36
N SER A 375 43.11 32.66 79.15
CA SER A 375 44.25 31.86 78.67
C SER A 375 44.13 30.39 79.12
N TYR A 376 44.39 29.48 78.19
CA TYR A 376 44.46 28.02 78.37
C TYR A 376 43.26 27.40 79.09
N ALA A 377 42.07 27.94 78.81
CA ALA A 377 40.81 27.53 79.40
C ALA A 377 40.00 26.64 78.46
N VAL A 378 39.24 25.70 79.02
CA VAL A 378 38.35 24.81 78.26
C VAL A 378 37.29 25.57 77.47
N ARG A 379 36.90 26.77 77.89
CA ARG A 379 35.94 27.62 77.15
C ARG A 379 36.38 28.00 75.74
N ASN A 380 37.68 27.96 75.45
CA ASN A 380 38.21 28.40 74.16
C ASN A 380 37.93 27.44 73.00
N ILE A 381 37.46 26.22 73.28
CA ILE A 381 37.03 25.26 72.25
C ILE A 381 35.58 25.47 71.80
N CYS A 382 34.81 26.31 72.49
CA CYS A 382 33.50 26.70 72.03
C CYS A 382 33.62 27.84 71.02
N LYS A 383 32.87 27.75 69.91
CA LYS A 383 32.89 28.66 68.74
C LYS A 383 34.03 28.39 67.75
N HIS A 384 34.06 29.18 66.68
CA HIS A 384 34.95 29.04 65.54
C HIS A 384 36.43 29.12 65.96
N PRO A 385 37.32 28.23 65.47
CA PRO A 385 38.75 28.33 65.74
C PRO A 385 39.32 29.58 65.06
N GLU A 386 39.93 30.49 65.83
CA GLU A 386 40.55 31.70 65.27
C GLU A 386 42.05 31.53 64.97
N ILE A 387 42.67 30.43 65.41
CA ILE A 387 44.15 30.29 65.45
C ILE A 387 44.68 29.27 64.44
N TYR A 388 43.89 28.27 64.04
CA TYR A 388 44.31 27.32 63.01
C TYR A 388 44.32 28.02 61.64
N PRO A 389 45.38 27.87 60.79
CA PRO A 389 46.45 26.86 60.80
C PRO A 389 47.80 27.28 61.44
N LEU A 390 47.85 28.29 62.31
CA LEU A 390 49.11 28.76 62.90
C LEU A 390 49.61 27.81 64.01
N TYR A 391 50.86 27.35 63.89
CA TYR A 391 51.54 26.51 64.88
C TYR A 391 52.25 27.38 65.94
N GLY A 392 52.07 27.05 67.23
CA GLY A 392 52.76 27.74 68.34
C GLY A 392 51.96 27.83 69.65
N ASP A 393 52.60 28.33 70.71
CA ASP A 393 51.99 28.59 72.01
C ASP A 393 50.96 29.72 71.90
N SER A 394 49.68 29.36 71.84
CA SER A 394 48.58 30.32 71.83
C SER A 394 47.80 30.23 73.13
N THR A 395 47.53 31.38 73.74
CA THR A 395 46.72 31.47 74.96
C THR A 395 45.30 30.97 74.74
N ARG A 396 44.78 30.90 73.51
CA ARG A 396 43.44 30.35 73.27
C ARG A 396 43.43 28.86 72.93
N ALA A 397 44.57 28.17 72.89
CA ALA A 397 44.59 26.72 72.81
C ALA A 397 44.11 26.10 74.14
N LEU A 398 43.43 24.95 74.06
CA LEU A 398 43.17 24.14 75.26
C LEU A 398 44.42 23.35 75.62
N VAL A 399 44.88 23.51 76.86
CA VAL A 399 45.98 22.75 77.43
C VAL A 399 45.48 22.02 78.68
N PHE A 400 45.64 20.70 78.69
CA PHE A 400 45.37 19.87 79.86
C PHE A 400 46.50 20.01 80.89
N ARG A 401 46.18 19.97 82.20
CA ARG A 401 47.19 20.10 83.28
C ARG A 401 48.17 18.93 83.28
N THR A 402 47.66 17.79 82.88
CA THR A 402 48.33 16.50 82.94
C THR A 402 48.83 16.15 81.56
N TYR A 403 49.99 16.71 81.21
CA TYR A 403 50.73 16.26 80.04
C TYR A 403 51.32 14.88 80.36
N GLY A 404 50.96 13.88 79.54
CA GLY A 404 51.48 12.52 79.66
C GLY A 404 53.02 12.46 79.55
N PRO A 405 53.63 11.28 79.75
CA PRO A 405 55.09 11.13 79.78
C PRO A 405 55.77 11.29 78.41
N TRP A 406 55.17 11.96 77.43
CA TRP A 406 55.70 12.04 76.06
C TRP A 406 57.11 12.65 76.01
N TRP A 407 57.41 13.61 76.88
CA TRP A 407 58.74 14.22 77.03
C TRP A 407 59.81 13.21 77.47
N ILE A 408 59.42 12.07 78.08
CA ILE A 408 60.33 10.96 78.40
C ILE A 408 60.89 10.33 77.12
N ASN A 409 60.12 10.37 76.03
CA ASN A 409 60.51 9.78 74.75
C ASN A 409 61.35 10.74 73.88
N MET A 410 61.47 12.01 74.26
CA MET A 410 62.22 13.02 73.49
C MET A 410 63.73 12.77 73.54
N PRO A 411 64.46 12.95 72.42
CA PRO A 411 65.91 12.70 72.35
C PRO A 411 66.71 13.49 73.39
N SER A 412 66.39 14.77 73.56
CA SER A 412 67.02 15.70 74.50
C SER A 412 66.81 15.31 75.97
N TYR A 413 65.67 14.70 76.31
CA TYR A 413 65.45 14.14 77.65
C TYR A 413 66.28 12.87 77.89
N LYS A 414 66.42 12.00 76.88
CA LYS A 414 67.24 10.78 76.98
C LYS A 414 68.73 11.11 77.19
N GLU A 415 69.22 12.23 76.68
CA GLU A 415 70.59 12.70 76.90
C GLU A 415 70.83 13.23 78.33
N MET A 416 69.85 13.90 78.95
CA MET A 416 69.93 14.42 80.33
C MET A 416 69.90 13.34 81.42
N LYS A 417 69.46 12.11 81.11
CA LYS A 417 69.34 11.00 82.08
C LYS A 417 70.68 10.54 82.68
N LYS A 418 71.82 11.03 82.19
CA LYS A 418 73.14 10.60 82.68
C LYS A 418 73.38 10.87 84.17
N ASN A 419 72.76 11.90 84.78
CA ASN A 419 73.09 12.31 86.16
C ASN A 419 71.90 12.67 87.07
N PHE A 420 70.64 12.38 86.71
CA PHE A 420 69.48 12.71 87.54
C PHE A 420 68.44 11.58 87.55
N LYS A 421 68.17 10.99 88.73
CA LYS A 421 67.16 9.92 88.92
C LYS A 421 65.84 10.53 89.41
N ARG A 422 64.83 10.58 88.55
CA ARG A 422 63.43 10.89 88.91
C ARG A 422 62.65 9.57 88.98
N TRP A 423 61.61 9.49 89.83
CA TRP A 423 60.72 8.32 89.84
C TRP A 423 60.06 8.14 88.45
N GLU A 424 59.98 6.90 87.99
CA GLU A 424 59.22 6.54 86.81
C GLU A 424 57.73 6.74 87.09
N ASN A 425 57.16 7.80 86.53
CA ASN A 425 55.72 7.97 86.55
C ASN A 425 55.09 6.99 85.55
N LYS A 426 54.61 5.84 86.05
CA LYS A 426 53.62 4.98 85.35
C LYS A 426 52.26 5.67 85.17
N PHE A 427 52.18 6.96 85.45
CA PHE A 427 50.96 7.74 85.36
C PHE A 427 50.71 8.13 83.91
N THR A 428 49.73 7.46 83.29
CA THR A 428 49.09 7.91 82.05
C THR A 428 47.82 8.65 82.42
N SER A 429 47.79 9.96 82.21
CA SER A 429 46.55 10.72 82.32
C SER A 429 45.67 10.42 81.12
N ARG A 430 44.42 10.03 81.36
CA ARG A 430 43.37 10.00 80.34
C ARG A 430 42.42 11.13 80.62
N ASP A 431 42.77 12.30 80.08
CA ASP A 431 41.91 13.45 80.15
C ASP A 431 40.79 13.35 79.12
N PHE A 432 39.61 13.84 79.48
CA PHE A 432 38.45 13.87 78.61
C PHE A 432 37.80 15.25 78.62
N ILE A 433 37.07 15.52 77.55
CA ILE A 433 36.26 16.71 77.39
C ILE A 433 34.96 16.35 76.69
N ASP A 434 33.84 16.73 77.30
CA ASP A 434 32.51 16.52 76.78
C ASP A 434 31.98 17.85 76.24
N ILE A 435 31.72 17.87 74.93
CA ILE A 435 31.24 19.05 74.21
C ILE A 435 29.83 18.84 73.69
N VAL A 436 29.06 19.92 73.66
CA VAL A 436 27.68 19.93 73.18
C VAL A 436 27.59 20.80 71.93
N TYR A 437 27.00 20.27 70.88
CA TYR A 437 26.65 21.03 69.67
C TYR A 437 25.23 21.57 69.80
N SER A 438 24.97 22.76 69.24
CA SER A 438 23.67 23.43 69.36
C SER A 438 22.56 22.70 68.62
N ASN A 439 22.91 21.99 67.55
CA ASN A 439 21.98 21.25 66.71
C ASN A 439 22.39 19.77 66.67
N LEU A 440 21.40 18.89 66.52
CA LEU A 440 21.64 17.47 66.26
C LEU A 440 22.27 17.30 64.87
N VAL A 441 23.33 16.49 64.78
CA VAL A 441 24.03 16.19 63.53
C VAL A 441 23.54 14.83 63.02
N TYR A 442 22.68 14.84 62.01
CA TYR A 442 22.02 13.63 61.49
C TYR A 442 22.87 12.86 60.46
N SER A 443 23.90 13.49 59.89
CA SER A 443 24.79 12.88 58.88
C SER A 443 26.16 13.56 58.92
N CYS A 444 27.00 13.17 59.89
CA CYS A 444 28.35 13.70 59.99
C CYS A 444 29.24 13.04 58.92
N THR A 445 29.64 13.81 57.90
CA THR A 445 30.50 13.32 56.80
C THR A 445 31.98 13.31 57.20
N SER A 446 32.41 14.27 58.02
CA SER A 446 33.77 14.38 58.54
C SER A 446 33.78 15.12 59.89
N ILE A 447 34.68 14.71 60.79
CA ILE A 447 35.00 15.44 62.02
C ILE A 447 36.44 15.89 61.89
N ASN A 448 36.65 17.21 61.88
CA ASN A 448 38.00 17.79 61.81
C ASN A 448 38.46 18.15 63.22
N ILE A 449 39.50 17.47 63.71
CA ILE A 449 40.15 17.78 64.99
C ILE A 449 41.55 18.32 64.70
N TYR A 450 41.80 19.54 65.14
CA TYR A 450 43.07 20.23 64.90
C TYR A 450 43.97 20.16 66.14
N GLU A 451 44.98 19.30 66.11
CA GLU A 451 46.01 19.21 67.15
C GLU A 451 47.15 20.20 66.85
N THR A 452 47.37 21.19 67.71
CA THR A 452 48.37 22.26 67.47
C THR A 452 49.68 22.07 68.25
N TYR A 453 49.63 21.58 69.49
CA TYR A 453 50.81 21.51 70.37
C TYR A 453 51.47 20.12 70.39
N ASN A 454 50.68 19.07 70.58
CA ASN A 454 51.15 17.69 70.64
C ASN A 454 50.33 16.82 69.66
N PRO A 455 50.75 16.69 68.40
CA PRO A 455 50.06 15.83 67.45
C PRO A 455 50.15 14.35 67.87
N GLY A 456 49.06 13.61 67.73
CA GLY A 456 48.92 12.20 68.12
C GLY A 456 48.58 11.98 69.60
N THR A 457 48.06 12.99 70.31
CA THR A 457 47.64 12.85 71.71
C THR A 457 46.20 12.39 71.86
N LEU A 458 45.37 12.57 70.83
CA LEU A 458 44.03 12.03 70.80
C LEU A 458 44.06 10.50 70.71
N GLU A 459 43.60 9.83 71.78
CA GLU A 459 43.55 8.36 71.85
C GLU A 459 42.24 7.81 71.25
N VAL A 460 41.10 8.44 71.57
CA VAL A 460 39.75 7.92 71.25
C VAL A 460 38.75 9.08 71.09
N VAL A 461 37.78 8.95 70.18
CA VAL A 461 36.61 9.84 70.04
C VAL A 461 35.33 9.04 70.25
N TYR A 462 34.43 9.59 71.06
CA TYR A 462 33.09 9.06 71.30
C TYR A 462 32.04 10.10 70.90
N VAL A 463 30.89 9.63 70.41
CA VAL A 463 29.69 10.43 70.15
C VAL A 463 28.59 9.93 71.07
N GLY A 464 28.02 10.83 71.86
CA GLY A 464 26.97 10.52 72.83
C GLY A 464 25.60 11.03 72.38
N LYS A 465 24.55 10.24 72.63
CA LYS A 465 23.14 10.68 72.55
C LYS A 465 22.60 10.87 73.96
N ASP A 466 22.03 12.04 74.25
CA ASP A 466 21.33 12.32 75.51
C ASP A 466 19.86 11.91 75.33
N ASP A 467 19.34 11.01 76.17
CA ASP A 467 17.95 10.52 76.08
C ASP A 467 16.93 11.49 76.71
N ASN A 468 17.29 12.77 76.87
CA ASN A 468 16.53 13.84 77.56
C ASN A 468 16.18 13.55 79.03
N ASN A 469 16.46 12.35 79.53
CA ASN A 469 16.33 11.91 80.91
C ASN A 469 17.67 11.97 81.68
N GLY A 470 18.70 12.58 81.09
CA GLY A 470 20.03 12.77 81.69
C GLY A 470 20.99 11.60 81.54
N ASN A 471 20.55 10.50 80.93
CA ASN A 471 21.40 9.36 80.58
C ASN A 471 21.98 9.56 79.17
N ILE A 472 23.30 9.39 79.05
CA ILE A 472 24.01 9.49 77.76
C ILE A 472 24.53 8.12 77.34
N THR A 473 24.13 7.67 76.16
CA THR A 473 24.71 6.49 75.51
C THR A 473 25.88 6.89 74.62
N TRP A 474 27.09 6.48 75.00
CA TRP A 474 28.32 6.80 74.27
C TRP A 474 28.69 5.71 73.26
N HIS A 475 28.91 6.10 72.00
CA HIS A 475 29.37 5.23 70.93
C HIS A 475 30.78 5.63 70.47
N ARG A 476 31.70 4.67 70.39
CA ARG A 476 33.08 4.93 69.94
C ARG A 476 33.10 5.09 68.42
N VAL A 477 33.57 6.24 67.93
CA VAL A 477 33.63 6.55 66.49
C VAL A 477 35.06 6.45 65.96
N TRP A 478 36.08 6.63 66.81
CA TRP A 478 37.48 6.54 66.38
C TRP A 478 38.42 6.15 67.53
N LYS A 479 39.52 5.45 67.22
CA LYS A 479 40.63 5.15 68.13
C LYS A 479 41.98 5.12 67.40
N PHE A 480 42.99 5.76 67.95
CA PHE A 480 44.37 5.72 67.42
C PHE A 480 44.95 4.29 67.49
N PRO A 481 45.66 3.77 66.46
CA PRO A 481 46.11 4.42 65.22
C PRO A 481 45.23 4.14 63.99
N GLU A 482 43.96 3.75 64.17
CA GLU A 482 43.09 3.36 63.06
C GLU A 482 42.74 4.57 62.18
N PRO A 483 42.61 4.42 60.85
CA PRO A 483 42.11 5.51 59.99
C PRO A 483 40.69 5.89 60.40
N PHE A 484 40.39 7.20 60.39
CA PHE A 484 39.08 7.72 60.74
C PHE A 484 38.00 7.13 59.82
N SER A 485 37.13 6.29 60.39
CA SER A 485 36.02 5.66 59.67
C SER A 485 34.76 5.80 60.52
N ILE A 486 33.81 6.58 60.00
CA ILE A 486 32.47 6.64 60.58
C ILE A 486 31.73 5.42 60.05
N ILE A 487 31.73 4.32 60.82
CA ILE A 487 30.94 3.14 60.46
C ILE A 487 29.50 3.38 60.91
N LEU A 488 28.70 3.95 60.00
CA LEU A 488 27.24 3.99 60.11
C LEU A 488 26.71 2.58 59.83
N ARG A 489 25.66 2.14 60.56
CA ARG A 489 24.89 1.00 60.06
C ARG A 489 24.11 1.47 58.81
N ASP A 490 24.33 0.79 57.70
CA ASP A 490 23.66 0.96 56.42
C ASP A 490 23.79 2.32 55.71
N ASN A 491 24.92 3.01 55.95
CA ASN A 491 25.44 4.10 55.09
C ASN A 491 24.51 5.29 54.78
N ARG A 492 23.34 5.45 55.42
CA ARG A 492 22.44 6.57 55.11
C ARG A 492 21.72 7.26 56.27
N GLU A 493 21.56 6.70 57.47
CA GLU A 493 20.76 7.37 58.52
C GLU A 493 21.24 7.05 59.94
N ILE A 494 21.27 8.07 60.83
CA ILE A 494 21.17 7.85 62.28
C ILE A 494 19.67 7.85 62.63
N LEU A 495 19.03 6.71 62.43
CA LEU A 495 17.69 6.44 62.95
C LEU A 495 17.84 5.54 64.18
N ILE A 496 17.72 6.13 65.37
CA ILE A 496 17.51 5.37 66.61
C ILE A 496 16.03 5.51 66.92
N ASN A 497 15.24 4.55 66.43
CA ASN A 497 13.81 4.44 66.71
C ASN A 497 13.57 3.87 68.12
N ASN A 498 12.72 4.60 68.86
CA ASN A 498 12.14 4.38 70.19
C ASN A 498 13.08 4.00 71.34
#